data_AF-A0A9E5QIG4-F1
#
_entry.id   AF-A0A9E5QIG4-F1
#
_cell.length_a   1.000
_cell.length_b   1.000
_cell.length_c   1.000
_cell.angle_alpha   90.00
_cell.angle_beta   90.00
_cell.angle_gamma   90.00
#
_symmetry.space_group_name_H-M   'P 1'
#
loop_
_entity.id
_entity.type
_entity.pdbx_description
1 polymer ?
#
loop_
_entity_poly.entity_id
_entity_poly.type
_entity_poly.pdbx_seq_one_letter_code
_entity_poly.pdbx_strand_id
1 'polypeptide(L)' 'MDTHPTIPDPRNKNIKVWIDGELYDREKANISVFDSLVQGGDGVWE' A
#
# COMPACT_ATOMS: atom_id res chain seq x y z
N MET A 1 11.33 0.51 28.73
CA MET A 1 10.09 0.86 28.00
C MET A 1 10.28 0.33 26.60
N ASP A 2 9.37 -0.52 26.14
CA ASP A 2 9.47 -1.08 24.80
C ASP A 2 9.34 0.06 23.78
N THR A 3 10.39 0.31 23.00
CA THR A 3 10.47 1.40 22.02
C THR A 3 9.97 0.98 20.65
N HIS A 4 9.51 -0.27 20.51
CA HIS A 4 9.04 -0.77 19.23
C HIS A 4 7.64 -0.19 18.95
N PRO A 5 7.43 0.41 17.77
CA PRO A 5 6.11 0.89 17.38
C PRO A 5 5.14 -0.29 17.32
N THR A 6 3.96 -0.12 17.91
CA THR A 6 2.88 -1.08 17.77
C THR A 6 2.41 -1.06 16.32
N ILE A 7 2.70 -2.13 15.58
CA ILE A 7 2.25 -2.32 14.21
C ILE A 7 1.08 -3.31 14.15
N PRO A 8 0.03 -3.04 13.34
CA PRO A 8 -0.15 -1.85 12.50
C PRO A 8 -0.52 -0.59 13.31
N ASP A 9 -0.08 0.59 12.84
CA ASP A 9 -0.44 1.87 13.46
C ASP A 9 -1.93 2.19 13.20
N PRO A 10 -2.76 2.37 14.25
CA PRO A 10 -4.20 2.62 14.08
C PRO A 10 -4.51 3.93 13.34
N ARG A 11 -3.60 4.91 13.34
CA ARG A 11 -3.77 6.18 12.61
C ARG A 11 -3.77 5.95 11.10
N ASN A 12 -3.13 4.89 10.63
CA ASN A 12 -3.02 4.56 9.20
C ASN A 12 -4.24 3.79 8.67
N LYS A 13 -5.26 3.52 9.50
CA LYS A 13 -6.42 2.70 9.11
C LYS A 13 -7.17 3.28 7.90
N ASN A 14 -7.35 4.60 7.86
CA ASN A 14 -8.21 5.28 6.88
C ASN A 14 -7.41 6.09 5.84
N ILE A 15 -6.14 5.76 5.63
CA ILE A 15 -5.35 6.43 4.59
C ILE A 15 -5.92 6.12 3.21
N LYS A 16 -5.68 7.04 2.27
CA LYS A 16 -5.98 6.84 0.87
C LYS A 16 -4.73 6.39 0.12
N VAL A 17 -4.91 5.53 -0.89
CA VAL A 17 -3.86 5.07 -1.80
C VAL A 17 -4.23 5.51 -3.19
N TRP A 18 -3.28 6.10 -3.91
CA TRP A 18 -3.48 6.56 -5.28
C TRP A 18 -3.07 5.47 -6.26
N ILE A 19 -3.98 5.03 -7.13
CA ILE A 19 -3.77 3.97 -8.11
C ILE A 19 -4.46 4.40 -9.41
N ASP A 20 -3.74 4.37 -10.53
CA ASP A 20 -4.27 4.65 -11.88
C ASP A 20 -5.12 5.92 -12.01
N GLY A 21 -4.70 7.01 -11.35
CA GLY A 21 -5.39 8.30 -11.43
C GLY A 21 -6.47 8.54 -10.37
N GLU A 22 -6.80 7.54 -9.55
CA GLU A 22 -7.89 7.62 -8.57
C GLU A 22 -7.43 7.34 -7.12
N LEU A 23 -8.16 7.88 -6.14
CA LEU A 23 -7.90 7.66 -4.71
C LEU A 23 -8.83 6.59 -4.14
N TYR A 24 -8.23 5.55 -3.58
CA TYR A 24 -8.92 4.42 -2.96
C TYR A 24 -8.73 4.41 -1.44
N ASP A 25 -9.73 3.92 -0.70
CA ASP A 25 -9.51 3.49 0.68
C ASP A 25 -8.50 2.35 0.72
N ARG A 26 -7.63 2.31 1.75
CA ARG A 26 -6.61 1.27 1.91
C ARG A 26 -7.15 -0.16 1.72
N GLU A 27 -8.33 -0.46 2.24
CA GLU A 27 -8.95 -1.78 2.16
C GLU A 27 -9.40 -2.17 0.74
N LYS A 28 -9.56 -1.19 -0.15
CA LYS A 28 -10.00 -1.36 -1.54
C LYS A 28 -8.86 -1.16 -2.55
N ALA A 29 -7.75 -0.56 -2.12
CA ALA A 29 -6.59 -0.30 -2.95
C ALA A 29 -5.92 -1.62 -3.38
N ASN A 30 -6.08 -1.97 -4.66
CA ASN A 30 -5.51 -3.17 -5.26
C ASN A 30 -4.93 -2.85 -6.64
N ILE A 31 -4.00 -3.68 -7.10
CA ILE A 31 -3.44 -3.66 -8.45
C ILE A 31 -3.70 -5.00 -9.14
N SER A 32 -3.64 -5.03 -10.47
CA SER A 32 -3.81 -6.26 -11.24
C SER A 32 -2.73 -7.29 -10.90
N VAL A 33 -3.10 -8.56 -10.80
CA VAL A 33 -2.11 -9.65 -10.68
C VAL A 33 -1.23 -9.79 -11.92
N PHE A 34 -1.66 -9.20 -13.05
CA PHE A 34 -0.91 -9.16 -14.30
C PHE A 34 0.00 -7.93 -14.43
N ASP A 35 0.09 -7.09 -13.40
CA ASP A 35 1.06 -5.99 -13.37
C ASP A 35 2.50 -6.55 -13.38
N SER A 36 3.42 -5.90 -14.10
CA SER A 36 4.81 -6.34 -14.21
C SER A 36 5.54 -6.35 -12.87
N LEU A 37 5.15 -5.48 -11.93
CA LEU A 37 5.65 -5.47 -10.56
C LEU A 37 5.31 -6.80 -9.85
N VAL A 38 4.11 -7.34 -10.09
CA VAL A 38 3.68 -8.61 -9.50
C VAL A 38 4.31 -9.81 -10.22
N GLN A 39 4.45 -9.75 -11.55
CA GLN A 39 4.94 -10.87 -12.36
C GLN A 39 6.47 -11.05 -12.31
N GLY A 40 7.23 -9.98 -12.07
CA GLY A 40 8.69 -10.01 -12.12
C GLY A 40 9.40 -9.04 -11.21
N GLY A 41 8.67 -8.28 -10.37
CA GLY A 41 9.27 -7.24 -9.53
C GLY A 41 9.79 -6.04 -10.32
N ASP A 42 9.33 -5.85 -11.55
CA ASP A 42 9.75 -4.75 -12.41
C ASP A 42 9.06 -3.45 -11.99
N GLY A 43 9.73 -2.71 -11.11
CA GLY A 43 9.29 -1.41 -10.64
C GLY A 43 10.39 -0.64 -9.93
N VAL A 44 10.12 0.65 -9.70
CA VAL A 44 10.99 1.58 -8.99
C VAL A 44 10.22 2.24 -7.85
N TRP A 45 10.90 2.53 -6.74
CA TRP A 45 10.32 3.18 -5.57
C TRP A 45 11.36 4.03 -4.84
N GLU A 46 10.90 4.94 -3.98
CA GLU A 46 11.69 5.77 -3.05
C GLU A 46 11.03 5.74 -1.66
#